data_AF-A0A7J4JX34-F1
#
_entry.id   AF-A0A7J4JX34-F1
#
_cell.length_a   1.000
_cell.length_b   1.000
_cell.length_c   1.000
_cell.angle_alpha   90.00
_cell.angle_beta   90.00
_cell.angle_gamma   90.00
#
_symmetry.space_group_name_H-M   'P 1'
#
loop_
_entity.id
_entity.type
_entity.pdbx_description
1 polymer ?
#
loop_
_entity_poly.entity_id
_entity_poly.type
_entity_poly.pdbx_seq_one_letter_code
_entity_poly.pdbx_strand_id
1 'polypeptide(L)'
;MSCLVMHEMALDIINSTIIALQDAGLSVWNAFVEIIPGLIAAVVIFLIGYIIAEVIKKIITKLLEKATVDKWIEDRELEAAIGKVKISRLAGALVKWYIIALFLAQALVLIKLQVLSSFAALLVAWIPVVAASILFIVLGLLFARYLGNKILATDYKFKKSIQIIVEVIVAYIAIVLGLQNMGFRVDILLDAFRIAFTAFVIVAAIVFGISFAMAYKKEIQDFARAFKR
;
A
#
# COMPACT_ATOMS: atom_id res chain seq x y z
N MET A 1 61.04 -30.40 36.49
CA MET A 1 60.43 -30.60 35.16
C MET A 1 59.09 -29.88 35.02
N SER A 2 58.26 -29.83 36.07
CA SER A 2 56.90 -29.26 36.03
C SER A 2 56.81 -27.73 35.85
N CYS A 3 57.82 -26.96 36.29
CA CYS A 3 57.79 -25.49 36.19
C CYS A 3 58.09 -24.95 34.77
N LEU A 4 58.97 -25.63 34.02
CA LEU A 4 59.28 -25.29 32.63
C LEU A 4 58.09 -25.57 31.69
N VAL A 5 57.38 -26.68 31.92
CA VAL A 5 56.17 -27.03 31.16
C VAL A 5 55.03 -26.02 31.38
N MET A 6 54.87 -25.51 32.60
CA MET A 6 53.89 -24.44 32.86
C MET A 6 54.25 -23.12 32.16
N HIS A 7 55.53 -22.80 32.01
CA HIS A 7 55.95 -21.57 31.33
C HIS A 7 55.75 -21.65 29.81
N GLU A 8 56.14 -22.78 29.20
CA GLU A 8 55.91 -23.06 27.78
C GLU A 8 54.40 -23.05 27.45
N MET A 9 53.58 -23.71 28.28
CA MET A 9 52.12 -23.73 28.12
C MET A 9 51.50 -22.33 28.24
N ALA A 10 52.03 -21.47 29.13
CA ALA A 10 51.56 -20.09 29.24
C ALA A 10 51.93 -19.25 28.01
N LEU A 11 53.10 -19.46 27.43
CA LEU A 11 53.54 -18.78 26.21
C LEU A 11 52.71 -19.20 24.99
N ASP A 12 52.35 -20.48 24.87
CA ASP A 12 51.47 -20.98 23.79
C ASP A 12 50.04 -20.39 23.87
N ILE A 13 49.49 -20.21 25.07
CA ILE A 13 48.19 -19.57 25.27
C ILE A 13 48.22 -18.10 24.85
N ILE A 14 49.30 -17.39 25.16
CA ILE A 14 49.48 -15.99 24.75
C ILE A 14 49.61 -15.89 23.23
N ASN A 15 50.44 -16.73 22.61
CA ASN A 15 50.64 -16.74 21.16
C ASN A 15 49.36 -17.09 20.39
N SER A 16 48.60 -18.10 20.82
CA SER A 16 47.34 -18.48 20.17
C SER A 16 46.28 -17.38 20.27
N THR A 17 46.24 -16.63 21.38
CA THR A 17 45.34 -15.47 21.54
C THR A 17 45.74 -14.31 20.62
N ILE A 18 47.04 -14.04 20.47
CA ILE A 18 47.55 -13.00 19.56
C ILE A 18 47.22 -13.35 18.10
N ILE A 19 47.43 -14.61 17.70
CA ILE A 19 47.11 -15.08 16.35
C ILE A 19 45.60 -14.96 16.09
N ALA A 20 44.75 -15.36 17.05
CA ALA A 20 43.30 -15.23 16.91
C ALA A 20 42.83 -13.77 16.75
N LEU A 21 43.44 -12.81 17.45
CA LEU A 21 43.15 -11.38 17.29
C LEU A 21 43.62 -10.84 15.94
N GLN A 22 44.77 -11.31 15.47
CA GLN A 22 45.31 -10.93 14.17
C GLN A 22 44.48 -11.50 13.02
N ASP A 23 44.06 -12.76 13.11
CA ASP A 23 43.18 -13.41 12.14
C ASP A 23 41.80 -12.74 12.10
N ALA A 24 41.26 -12.34 13.25
CA ALA A 24 40.03 -11.56 13.31
C ALA A 24 40.18 -10.22 12.57
N GLY A 25 41.28 -9.49 12.80
CA GLY A 25 41.56 -8.23 12.10
C GLY A 25 41.73 -8.41 10.58
N LEU A 26 42.48 -9.44 10.17
CA LEU A 26 42.70 -9.76 8.76
C LEU A 26 41.41 -10.20 8.08
N SER A 27 40.52 -10.92 8.77
CA SER A 27 39.23 -11.36 8.22
C SER A 27 38.30 -10.19 7.89
N VAL A 28 38.27 -9.16 8.75
CA VAL A 28 37.49 -7.92 8.51
C VAL A 28 38.11 -7.12 7.36
N TRP A 29 39.43 -7.03 7.30
CA TRP A 29 40.14 -6.36 6.20
C TRP A 29 39.89 -7.04 4.85
N ASN A 30 40.00 -8.37 4.80
CA ASN A 30 39.75 -9.14 3.59
C ASN A 30 38.29 -9.01 3.12
N ALA A 31 37.32 -9.05 4.05
CA ALA A 31 35.93 -8.78 3.73
C ALA A 31 35.71 -7.39 3.11
N PHE A 32 36.45 -6.37 3.58
CA PHE A 32 36.38 -5.02 3.03
C PHE A 32 36.97 -4.93 1.60
N VAL A 33 38.12 -5.55 1.36
CA VAL A 33 38.76 -5.58 0.03
C VAL A 33 37.92 -6.37 -0.98
N GLU A 34 37.28 -7.46 -0.55
CA GLU A 34 36.40 -8.27 -1.40
C GLU A 34 35.13 -7.52 -1.87
N ILE A 35 34.71 -6.48 -1.14
CA ILE A 35 33.55 -5.65 -1.52
C ILE A 35 33.89 -4.69 -2.66
N ILE A 36 35.15 -4.27 -2.82
CA ILE A 36 35.56 -3.22 -3.78
C ILE A 36 35.18 -3.59 -5.24
N PRO A 37 35.48 -4.80 -5.76
CA PRO A 37 35.06 -5.18 -7.11
C PRO A 37 33.54 -5.21 -7.27
N GLY A 38 32.83 -5.70 -6.25
CA GLY A 38 31.37 -5.75 -6.23
C GLY A 38 30.73 -4.36 -6.23
N LEU A 39 31.34 -3.41 -5.54
CA LEU A 39 30.90 -2.01 -5.49
C LEU A 39 31.00 -1.33 -6.87
N ILE A 40 32.09 -1.58 -7.61
CA ILE A 40 32.25 -1.02 -8.96
C ILE A 40 31.18 -1.59 -9.89
N ALA A 41 30.96 -2.91 -9.86
CA ALA A 41 29.91 -3.55 -10.66
C ALA A 41 28.51 -3.04 -10.31
N ALA A 42 28.24 -2.86 -9.01
CA ALA A 42 26.99 -2.31 -8.49
C ALA A 42 26.72 -0.89 -9.00
N VAL A 43 27.71 -0.01 -8.98
CA VAL A 43 27.58 1.37 -9.48
C VAL A 43 27.29 1.39 -10.98
N VAL A 44 27.99 0.57 -11.77
CA VAL A 44 27.76 0.47 -13.22
C VAL A 44 26.32 0.02 -13.51
N ILE A 45 25.85 -1.02 -12.84
CA ILE A 45 24.48 -1.54 -13.03
C ILE A 45 23.43 -0.53 -12.57
N PHE A 46 23.67 0.17 -11.46
CA PHE A 46 22.76 1.20 -10.97
C PHE A 46 22.66 2.38 -11.96
N LEU A 47 23.77 2.82 -12.53
CA LEU A 47 23.80 3.88 -13.55
C LEU A 47 23.00 3.49 -14.80
N ILE A 48 23.20 2.26 -15.30
CA ILE A 48 22.43 1.73 -16.42
C ILE A 48 20.94 1.71 -16.08
N GLY A 49 20.60 1.22 -14.89
CA GLY A 49 19.23 1.19 -14.40
C GLY A 49 18.57 2.56 -14.32
N TYR A 50 19.30 3.57 -13.87
CA TYR A 50 18.80 4.95 -13.80
C TYR A 50 18.45 5.52 -15.18
N ILE A 51 19.30 5.28 -16.18
CA ILE A 51 19.06 5.71 -17.56
C ILE A 51 17.80 5.03 -18.11
N ILE A 52 17.71 3.70 -17.95
CA ILE A 52 16.55 2.92 -18.39
C ILE A 52 15.26 3.42 -17.70
N ALA A 53 15.31 3.69 -16.40
CA ALA A 53 14.17 4.17 -15.63
C ALA A 53 13.65 5.53 -16.15
N GLU A 54 14.55 6.45 -16.50
CA GLU A 54 14.16 7.76 -17.02
C GLU A 54 13.53 7.66 -18.43
N VAL A 55 14.03 6.76 -19.27
CA VAL A 55 13.46 6.49 -20.59
C VAL A 55 12.05 5.90 -20.46
N ILE A 56 11.89 4.85 -19.65
CA ILE A 56 10.59 4.18 -19.46
C ILE A 56 9.58 5.14 -18.84
N LYS A 57 9.97 5.94 -17.85
CA LYS A 57 9.10 6.99 -17.28
C LYS A 57 8.51 7.89 -18.36
N LYS A 58 9.36 8.39 -19.27
CA LYS A 58 8.93 9.28 -20.36
C LYS A 58 7.95 8.58 -21.31
N ILE A 59 8.22 7.32 -21.64
CA ILE A 59 7.33 6.52 -22.49
C ILE A 59 5.96 6.34 -21.83
N ILE A 60 5.92 5.84 -20.59
CA ILE A 60 4.67 5.62 -19.85
C ILE A 60 3.88 6.91 -19.67
N THR A 61 4.55 8.00 -19.26
CA THR A 61 3.89 9.31 -19.09
C THR A 61 3.25 9.77 -20.40
N LYS A 62 3.98 9.70 -21.52
CA LYS A 62 3.46 10.10 -22.84
C LYS A 62 2.32 9.21 -23.33
N LEU A 63 2.38 7.90 -23.07
CA LEU A 63 1.32 6.97 -23.45
C LEU A 63 0.02 7.27 -22.68
N LEU A 64 0.11 7.51 -21.38
CA LEU A 64 -1.06 7.84 -20.54
C LEU A 64 -1.63 9.23 -20.87
N GLU A 65 -0.77 10.22 -21.14
CA GLU A 65 -1.20 11.55 -21.60
C GLU A 65 -1.91 11.44 -22.96
N LYS A 66 -1.39 10.63 -23.89
CA LYS A 66 -2.01 10.40 -25.21
C LYS A 66 -3.34 9.64 -25.12
N ALA A 67 -3.47 8.75 -24.13
CA ALA A 67 -4.71 8.05 -23.84
C ALA A 67 -5.81 8.96 -23.24
N THR A 68 -5.54 10.27 -23.06
CA THR A 68 -6.48 11.26 -22.53
C THR A 68 -7.07 10.90 -21.16
N VAL A 69 -6.36 10.07 -20.39
CA VAL A 69 -6.79 9.65 -19.04
C VAL A 69 -6.96 10.86 -18.14
N ASP A 70 -6.02 11.80 -18.22
CA ASP A 70 -6.09 13.05 -17.45
C ASP A 70 -7.32 13.89 -17.84
N LYS A 71 -7.62 14.05 -19.14
CA LYS A 71 -8.80 14.80 -19.61
C LYS A 71 -10.12 14.18 -19.15
N TRP A 72 -10.23 12.86 -19.18
CA TRP A 72 -11.41 12.14 -18.69
C TRP A 72 -11.72 12.40 -17.21
N ILE A 73 -10.70 12.73 -16.42
CA ILE A 73 -10.80 13.05 -15.00
C ILE A 73 -11.17 14.52 -14.81
N GLU A 74 -10.54 15.40 -15.58
CA GLU A 74 -10.84 16.85 -15.62
C GLU A 74 -12.32 17.07 -16.03
N ASP A 75 -12.77 16.45 -17.13
CA ASP A 75 -14.13 16.59 -17.68
C ASP A 75 -15.25 16.13 -16.72
N ARG A 76 -14.91 15.27 -15.74
CA ARG A 76 -15.88 14.70 -14.78
C ARG A 76 -15.85 15.40 -13.41
N GLU A 77 -15.14 16.53 -13.30
CA GLU A 77 -14.91 17.25 -12.04
C GLU A 77 -14.30 16.36 -10.94
N LEU A 78 -13.54 15.34 -11.37
CA LEU A 78 -12.92 14.37 -10.48
C LEU A 78 -11.60 14.86 -9.90
N GLU A 79 -11.12 16.03 -10.34
CA GLU A 79 -9.95 16.72 -9.77
C GLU A 79 -10.06 16.92 -8.26
N ALA A 80 -11.27 17.12 -7.74
CA ALA A 80 -11.46 17.27 -6.30
C ALA A 80 -11.23 15.96 -5.51
N ALA A 81 -11.19 14.78 -6.17
CA ALA A 81 -10.81 13.51 -5.54
C ALA A 81 -9.30 13.28 -5.50
N ILE A 82 -8.55 13.71 -6.52
CA ILE A 82 -7.13 13.38 -6.70
C ILE A 82 -6.21 14.60 -6.54
N GLY A 83 -6.78 15.79 -6.41
CA GLY A 83 -6.07 17.06 -6.48
C GLY A 83 -5.64 17.41 -7.91
N LYS A 84 -4.87 18.50 -8.05
CA LYS A 84 -4.30 18.95 -9.35
C LYS A 84 -3.17 18.05 -9.88
N VAL A 85 -3.07 16.82 -9.39
CA VAL A 85 -2.00 15.87 -9.75
C VAL A 85 -2.43 15.06 -10.97
N LYS A 86 -1.64 15.11 -12.04
CA LYS A 86 -1.87 14.31 -13.25
C LYS A 86 -1.54 12.84 -13.00
N ILE A 87 -2.51 11.94 -13.24
CA ILE A 87 -2.32 10.50 -13.06
C ILE A 87 -1.19 10.01 -13.95
N SER A 88 -1.10 10.52 -15.18
CA SER A 88 -0.05 10.14 -16.13
C SER A 88 1.35 10.34 -15.56
N ARG A 89 1.56 11.46 -14.86
CA ARG A 89 2.85 11.79 -14.24
C ARG A 89 3.10 10.98 -12.98
N LEU A 90 2.07 10.75 -12.17
CA LEU A 90 2.17 9.93 -10.97
C LEU A 90 2.54 8.48 -11.34
N ALA A 91 1.85 7.89 -12.31
CA ALA A 91 2.12 6.54 -12.80
C ALA A 91 3.54 6.43 -13.38
N GLY A 92 3.96 7.38 -14.22
CA GLY A 92 5.32 7.40 -14.76
C GLY A 92 6.39 7.53 -13.66
N ALA A 93 6.14 8.36 -12.64
CA ALA A 93 7.04 8.48 -11.49
C ALA A 93 7.12 7.19 -10.66
N LEU A 94 5.99 6.54 -10.41
CA LEU A 94 5.94 5.25 -9.70
C LEU A 94 6.74 4.17 -10.45
N VAL A 95 6.57 4.06 -11.77
CA VAL A 95 7.34 3.12 -12.60
C VAL A 95 8.83 3.44 -12.57
N LYS A 96 9.22 4.73 -12.61
CA LYS A 96 10.63 5.13 -12.45
C LYS A 96 11.22 4.61 -11.15
N TRP A 97 10.56 4.88 -10.03
CA TRP A 97 11.02 4.45 -8.71
C TRP A 97 11.07 2.93 -8.59
N TYR A 98 10.11 2.22 -9.18
CA TYR A 98 10.12 0.76 -9.25
C TYR A 98 11.36 0.22 -9.96
N ILE A 99 11.67 0.74 -11.14
CA ILE A 99 12.83 0.31 -11.92
C ILE A 99 14.12 0.62 -11.16
N ILE A 100 14.25 1.82 -10.59
CA ILE A 100 15.43 2.18 -9.78
C ILE A 100 15.60 1.21 -8.61
N ALA A 101 14.53 0.86 -7.91
CA ALA A 101 14.57 -0.10 -6.81
C ALA A 101 15.00 -1.50 -7.28
N LEU A 102 14.52 -1.95 -8.45
CA LEU A 102 14.94 -3.22 -9.05
C LEU A 102 16.45 -3.26 -9.27
N PHE A 103 17.00 -2.26 -9.95
CA PHE A 103 18.43 -2.19 -10.22
C PHE A 103 19.26 -2.00 -8.95
N LEU A 104 18.75 -1.25 -7.97
CA LEU A 104 19.38 -1.11 -6.65
C LEU A 104 19.45 -2.45 -5.92
N ALA A 105 18.38 -3.25 -5.95
CA ALA A 105 18.39 -4.58 -5.34
C ALA A 105 19.44 -5.50 -6.00
N GLN A 106 19.54 -5.47 -7.34
CA GLN A 106 20.58 -6.23 -8.05
C GLN A 106 22.00 -5.74 -7.71
N ALA A 107 22.19 -4.43 -7.63
CA ALA A 107 23.46 -3.82 -7.23
C ALA A 107 23.90 -4.26 -5.82
N LEU A 108 22.96 -4.34 -4.87
CA LEU A 108 23.23 -4.79 -3.50
C LEU A 108 23.60 -6.27 -3.40
N VAL A 109 23.07 -7.12 -4.27
CA VAL A 109 23.46 -8.54 -4.35
C VAL A 109 24.93 -8.69 -4.74
N LEU A 110 25.43 -7.85 -5.66
CA LEU A 110 26.84 -7.89 -6.10
C LEU A 110 27.83 -7.46 -5.03
N ILE A 111 27.38 -6.61 -4.10
CA ILE A 111 28.15 -6.17 -2.93
C ILE A 111 28.22 -7.29 -1.85
N LYS A 112 27.48 -8.40 -2.04
CA LYS A 112 27.37 -9.55 -1.10
C LYS A 112 26.82 -9.20 0.29
N LEU A 113 26.11 -8.08 0.42
CA LEU A 113 25.46 -7.66 1.67
C LEU A 113 24.09 -8.31 1.82
N GLN A 114 24.04 -9.55 2.32
CA GLN A 114 22.84 -10.39 2.32
C GLN A 114 21.64 -9.77 3.05
N VAL A 115 21.88 -9.10 4.18
CA VAL A 115 20.82 -8.40 4.94
C VAL A 115 20.23 -7.25 4.12
N LEU A 116 21.10 -6.46 3.48
CA LEU A 116 20.70 -5.28 2.72
C LEU A 116 20.02 -5.65 1.40
N SER A 117 20.50 -6.70 0.73
CA SER A 117 19.89 -7.24 -0.49
C SER A 117 18.50 -7.83 -0.22
N SER A 118 18.32 -8.53 0.90
CA SER A 118 17.02 -9.08 1.29
C SER A 118 16.02 -7.98 1.60
N PHE A 119 16.44 -6.93 2.30
CA PHE A 119 15.60 -5.76 2.54
C PHE A 119 15.22 -5.03 1.24
N ALA A 120 16.18 -4.86 0.33
CA ALA A 120 15.91 -4.26 -0.97
C ALA A 120 14.95 -5.10 -1.82
N ALA A 121 15.04 -6.45 -1.77
CA ALA A 121 14.10 -7.33 -2.43
C ALA A 121 12.67 -7.20 -1.86
N LEU A 122 12.53 -7.03 -0.54
CA LEU A 122 11.24 -6.72 0.08
C LEU A 122 10.68 -5.38 -0.41
N LEU A 123 11.51 -4.34 -0.49
CA LEU A 123 11.08 -3.03 -1.03
C LEU A 123 10.63 -3.14 -2.48
N VAL A 124 11.37 -3.87 -3.31
CA VAL A 124 11.01 -4.15 -4.71
C VAL A 124 9.66 -4.86 -4.79
N ALA A 125 9.42 -5.87 -3.96
CA ALA A 125 8.15 -6.60 -3.94
C ALA A 125 6.98 -5.74 -3.43
N TRP A 126 7.25 -4.78 -2.55
CA TRP A 126 6.22 -3.90 -1.99
C TRP A 126 5.75 -2.83 -2.98
N ILE A 127 6.60 -2.34 -3.88
CA ILE A 127 6.24 -1.27 -4.84
C ILE A 127 5.07 -1.65 -5.76
N PRO A 128 5.02 -2.84 -6.41
CA PRO A 128 3.85 -3.26 -7.21
C PRO A 128 2.57 -3.29 -6.39
N VAL A 129 2.66 -3.75 -5.14
CA VAL A 129 1.53 -3.83 -4.23
C VAL A 129 1.02 -2.44 -3.88
N VAL A 130 1.91 -1.51 -3.53
CA VAL A 130 1.59 -0.09 -3.29
C VAL A 130 0.96 0.54 -4.53
N ALA A 131 1.50 0.28 -5.72
CA ALA A 131 0.95 0.80 -6.96
C ALA A 131 -0.46 0.28 -7.23
N ALA A 132 -0.72 -1.01 -6.98
CA ALA A 132 -2.05 -1.60 -7.07
C ALA A 132 -3.02 -0.96 -6.08
N SER A 133 -2.58 -0.68 -4.85
CA SER A 133 -3.40 -0.01 -3.84
C SER A 133 -3.77 1.42 -4.21
N ILE A 134 -2.80 2.19 -4.73
CA ILE A 134 -3.09 3.53 -5.27
C ILE A 134 -4.11 3.43 -6.39
N LEU A 135 -4.00 2.42 -7.26
CA LEU A 135 -4.97 2.19 -8.33
C LEU A 135 -6.38 1.90 -7.77
N PHE A 136 -6.52 1.04 -6.75
CA PHE A 136 -7.81 0.79 -6.10
C PHE A 136 -8.42 2.05 -5.47
N ILE A 137 -7.60 2.85 -4.78
CA ILE A 137 -8.06 4.10 -4.15
C ILE A 137 -8.53 5.08 -5.21
N VAL A 138 -7.71 5.31 -6.25
CA VAL A 138 -8.06 6.22 -7.34
C VAL A 138 -9.34 5.75 -8.02
N LEU A 139 -9.42 4.49 -8.45
CA LEU A 139 -10.61 3.96 -9.12
C LEU A 139 -11.85 4.05 -8.23
N GLY A 140 -11.74 3.73 -6.94
CA GLY A 140 -12.88 3.79 -6.03
C GLY A 140 -13.32 5.22 -5.71
N LEU A 141 -12.41 6.18 -5.58
CA LEU A 141 -12.75 7.60 -5.45
C LEU A 141 -13.41 8.16 -6.71
N LEU A 142 -12.92 7.76 -7.90
CA LEU A 142 -13.55 8.12 -9.18
C LEU A 142 -14.97 7.54 -9.27
N PHE A 143 -15.14 6.28 -8.87
CA PHE A 143 -16.44 5.63 -8.86
C PHE A 143 -17.39 6.27 -7.85
N ALA A 144 -16.92 6.62 -6.65
CA ALA A 144 -17.68 7.31 -5.61
C ALA A 144 -18.30 8.61 -6.12
N ARG A 145 -17.48 9.47 -6.74
CA ARG A 145 -17.92 10.74 -7.32
C ARG A 145 -18.83 10.54 -8.53
N TYR A 146 -18.53 9.57 -9.40
CA TYR A 146 -19.37 9.28 -10.55
C TYR A 146 -20.79 8.88 -10.14
N LEU A 147 -20.92 8.02 -9.12
CA LEU A 147 -22.21 7.65 -8.55
C LEU A 147 -22.89 8.85 -7.87
N GLY A 148 -22.15 9.63 -7.08
CA GLY A 148 -22.65 10.84 -6.43
C GLY A 148 -23.24 11.85 -7.43
N ASN A 149 -22.51 12.14 -8.50
CA ASN A 149 -22.95 13.09 -9.53
C ASN A 149 -24.21 12.61 -10.26
N LYS A 150 -24.36 11.30 -10.49
CA LYS A 150 -25.62 10.74 -11.02
C LYS A 150 -26.79 10.91 -10.05
N ILE A 151 -26.55 10.78 -8.75
CA ILE A 151 -27.60 10.99 -7.73
C ILE A 151 -28.02 12.45 -7.67
N LEU A 152 -27.07 13.39 -7.81
CA LEU A 152 -27.33 14.82 -7.85
C LEU A 152 -28.17 15.27 -9.05
N ALA A 153 -28.02 14.58 -10.19
CA ALA A 153 -28.79 14.83 -11.40
C ALA A 153 -30.27 14.43 -11.26
N THR A 154 -30.63 13.65 -10.24
CA THR A 154 -32.01 13.20 -10.02
C THR A 154 -32.85 14.24 -9.27
N ASP A 155 -34.16 14.26 -9.50
CA ASP A 155 -35.10 15.21 -8.87
C ASP A 155 -35.66 14.69 -7.53
N TYR A 156 -34.76 14.42 -6.57
CA TYR A 156 -35.15 14.04 -5.20
C TYR A 156 -34.82 15.15 -4.19
N LYS A 157 -35.74 15.41 -3.25
CA LYS A 157 -35.55 16.41 -2.17
C LYS A 157 -34.29 16.17 -1.33
N PHE A 158 -33.88 14.92 -1.13
CA PHE A 158 -32.70 14.54 -0.34
C PHE A 158 -31.47 14.21 -1.18
N LYS A 159 -31.44 14.58 -2.47
CA LYS A 159 -30.33 14.23 -3.38
C LYS A 159 -28.95 14.62 -2.87
N LYS A 160 -28.83 15.79 -2.23
CA LYS A 160 -27.56 16.28 -1.66
C LYS A 160 -27.10 15.41 -0.48
N SER A 161 -28.01 15.02 0.40
CA SER A 161 -27.68 14.15 1.53
C SER A 161 -27.30 12.74 1.05
N ILE A 162 -28.05 12.19 0.10
CA ILE A 162 -27.79 10.84 -0.44
C ILE A 162 -26.45 10.81 -1.19
N GLN A 163 -26.15 11.85 -1.99
CA GLN A 163 -24.85 11.97 -2.66
C GLN A 163 -23.70 11.89 -1.66
N ILE A 164 -23.72 12.72 -0.61
CA ILE A 164 -22.64 12.75 0.40
C ILE A 164 -22.50 11.37 1.05
N ILE A 165 -23.60 10.72 1.42
CA ILE A 165 -23.59 9.40 2.06
C ILE A 165 -22.96 8.35 1.13
N VAL A 166 -23.40 8.29 -0.13
CA VAL A 166 -22.89 7.32 -1.11
C VAL A 166 -21.42 7.57 -1.40
N GLU A 167 -21.02 8.83 -1.59
CA GLU A 167 -19.64 9.21 -1.86
C GLU A 167 -18.72 8.80 -0.71
N VAL A 168 -19.11 9.08 0.54
CA VAL A 168 -18.35 8.72 1.74
C VAL A 168 -18.25 7.20 1.91
N ILE A 169 -19.33 6.46 1.71
CA ILE A 169 -19.33 4.99 1.87
C ILE A 169 -18.43 4.33 0.81
N VAL A 170 -18.57 4.71 -0.46
CA VAL A 170 -17.76 4.13 -1.54
C VAL A 170 -16.30 4.53 -1.39
N ALA A 171 -16.01 5.77 -1.01
CA ALA A 171 -14.65 6.22 -0.73
C ALA A 171 -14.02 5.46 0.45
N TYR A 172 -14.77 5.23 1.53
CA TYR A 172 -14.31 4.43 2.66
C TYR A 172 -13.94 3.01 2.23
N ILE A 173 -14.82 2.33 1.47
CA ILE A 173 -14.54 0.98 0.96
C ILE A 173 -13.30 0.99 0.06
N ALA A 174 -13.16 1.96 -0.84
CA ALA A 174 -12.00 2.08 -1.71
C ALA A 174 -10.69 2.22 -0.94
N ILE A 175 -10.69 3.05 0.10
CA ILE A 175 -9.53 3.25 0.98
C ILE A 175 -9.21 1.96 1.72
N VAL A 176 -10.20 1.30 2.31
CA VAL A 176 -10.00 0.05 3.05
C VAL A 176 -9.48 -1.07 2.13
N LEU A 177 -10.07 -1.24 0.95
CA LEU A 177 -9.60 -2.23 -0.04
C LEU A 177 -8.19 -1.90 -0.55
N GLY A 178 -7.89 -0.63 -0.80
CA GLY A 178 -6.55 -0.19 -1.15
C GLY A 178 -5.54 -0.54 -0.06
N LEU A 179 -5.88 -0.23 1.19
CA LEU A 179 -5.04 -0.49 2.36
C LEU A 179 -4.86 -1.99 2.61
N GLN A 180 -5.89 -2.80 2.38
CA GLN A 180 -5.83 -4.27 2.44
C GLN A 180 -4.80 -4.82 1.46
N ASN A 181 -4.80 -4.31 0.23
CA ASN A 181 -3.86 -4.74 -0.78
C ASN A 181 -2.42 -4.43 -0.40
N MET A 182 -2.13 -3.32 0.31
CA MET A 182 -0.77 -2.96 0.76
C MET A 182 -0.18 -3.92 1.80
N GLY A 183 -0.94 -4.91 2.26
CA GLY A 183 -0.55 -5.85 3.32
C GLY A 183 -0.85 -5.36 4.72
N PHE A 184 -1.57 -4.23 4.87
CA PHE A 184 -2.07 -3.84 6.18
C PHE A 184 -3.20 -4.76 6.60
N ARG A 185 -3.18 -5.17 7.87
CA ARG A 185 -4.27 -5.93 8.49
C ARG A 185 -5.48 -5.02 8.70
N VAL A 186 -6.29 -4.89 7.67
CA VAL A 186 -7.52 -4.07 7.70
C VAL A 186 -8.69 -4.77 8.39
N ASP A 187 -8.53 -6.00 8.85
CA ASP A 187 -9.56 -6.76 9.55
C ASP A 187 -10.13 -5.94 10.71
N ILE A 188 -9.27 -5.21 11.44
CA ILE A 188 -9.67 -4.34 12.55
C ILE A 188 -10.57 -3.19 12.06
N LEU A 189 -10.26 -2.60 10.89
CA LEU A 189 -11.06 -1.51 10.31
C LEU A 189 -12.41 -2.05 9.81
N LEU A 190 -12.39 -3.19 9.11
CA LEU A 190 -13.58 -3.86 8.60
C LEU A 190 -14.51 -4.31 9.72
N ASP A 191 -13.97 -4.88 10.79
CA ASP A 191 -14.75 -5.35 11.93
C ASP A 191 -15.35 -4.19 12.71
N ALA A 192 -14.59 -3.11 12.94
CA ALA A 192 -15.12 -1.90 13.56
C ALA A 192 -16.28 -1.32 12.75
N PHE A 193 -16.13 -1.21 11.42
CA PHE A 193 -17.19 -0.76 10.53
C PHE A 193 -18.39 -1.71 10.53
N ARG A 194 -18.14 -3.03 10.47
CA ARG A 194 -19.17 -4.06 10.48
C ARG A 194 -19.99 -4.02 11.77
N ILE A 195 -19.35 -3.88 12.92
CA ILE A 195 -20.02 -3.75 14.23
C ILE A 195 -20.86 -2.47 14.25
N ALA A 196 -20.30 -1.34 13.83
CA ALA A 196 -21.03 -0.06 13.78
C ALA A 196 -22.23 -0.12 12.83
N PHE A 197 -22.05 -0.68 11.63
CA PHE A 197 -23.12 -0.83 10.64
C PHE A 197 -24.20 -1.80 11.12
N THR A 198 -23.82 -2.91 11.74
CA THR A 198 -24.77 -3.87 12.34
C THR A 198 -25.60 -3.20 13.44
N ALA A 199 -24.96 -2.43 14.32
CA ALA A 199 -25.66 -1.67 15.36
C ALA A 199 -26.64 -0.66 14.75
N PHE A 200 -26.22 0.09 13.72
CA PHE A 200 -27.07 1.03 13.00
C PHE A 200 -28.28 0.33 12.33
N VAL A 201 -28.06 -0.80 11.68
CA VAL A 201 -29.12 -1.59 11.04
C VAL A 201 -30.14 -2.10 12.06
N ILE A 202 -29.69 -2.56 13.23
CA ILE A 202 -30.58 -2.98 14.33
C ILE A 202 -31.46 -1.82 14.79
N VAL A 203 -30.86 -0.64 15.03
CA VAL A 203 -31.61 0.56 15.44
C VAL A 203 -32.61 0.97 14.36
N ALA A 204 -32.18 1.02 13.10
CA ALA A 204 -33.04 1.35 11.98
C ALA A 204 -34.22 0.36 11.86
N ALA A 205 -33.96 -0.94 11.99
CA ALA A 205 -35.00 -1.97 11.93
C ALA A 205 -36.06 -1.78 13.03
N ILE A 206 -35.64 -1.46 14.26
CA ILE A 206 -36.56 -1.18 15.37
C ILE A 206 -37.38 0.10 15.10
N VAL A 207 -36.72 1.19 14.69
CA VAL A 207 -37.38 2.48 14.42
C VAL A 207 -38.40 2.33 13.29
N PHE A 208 -38.02 1.71 12.18
CA PHE A 208 -38.93 1.45 11.07
C PHE A 208 -40.04 0.48 11.47
N GLY A 209 -39.74 -0.58 12.23
CA GLY A 209 -40.74 -1.52 12.73
C GLY A 209 -41.83 -0.83 13.56
N ILE A 210 -41.45 0.03 14.51
CA ILE A 210 -42.39 0.80 15.32
C ILE A 210 -43.16 1.81 14.46
N SER A 211 -42.47 2.48 13.52
CA SER A 211 -43.09 3.47 12.63
C SER A 211 -44.17 2.86 11.74
N PHE A 212 -43.89 1.69 11.14
CA PHE A 212 -44.87 0.93 10.36
C PHE A 212 -46.01 0.41 11.23
N ALA A 213 -45.73 -0.14 12.40
CA ALA A 213 -46.76 -0.65 13.31
C ALA A 213 -47.76 0.44 13.73
N MET A 214 -47.29 1.67 13.97
CA MET A 214 -48.18 2.80 14.26
C MET A 214 -48.96 3.28 13.02
N ALA A 215 -48.35 3.30 11.84
CA ALA A 215 -49.00 3.75 10.61
C ALA A 215 -50.21 2.87 10.24
N TYR A 216 -50.07 1.55 10.33
CA TYR A 216 -51.12 0.57 9.97
C TYR A 216 -52.02 0.17 11.15
N LYS A 217 -51.88 0.82 12.30
CA LYS A 217 -52.62 0.46 13.52
C LYS A 217 -54.14 0.40 13.28
N LYS A 218 -54.68 1.28 12.43
CA LYS A 218 -56.11 1.34 12.12
C LYS A 218 -56.57 0.18 11.23
N GLU A 219 -55.89 -0.09 10.11
CA GLU A 219 -56.24 -1.26 9.27
C GLU A 219 -56.08 -2.58 10.02
N ILE A 220 -55.04 -2.70 10.86
CA ILE A 220 -54.81 -3.90 11.68
C ILE A 220 -55.97 -4.12 12.67
N GLN A 221 -56.50 -3.06 13.28
CA GLN A 221 -57.64 -3.15 14.20
C GLN A 221 -58.96 -3.51 13.49
N ASP A 222 -59.16 -3.07 12.25
CA ASP A 222 -60.36 -3.40 11.48
C ASP A 222 -60.34 -4.85 11.00
N PHE A 223 -59.19 -5.35 10.54
CA PHE A 223 -58.99 -6.77 10.25
C PHE A 223 -59.19 -7.65 11.50
N ALA A 224 -58.66 -7.24 12.65
CA ALA A 224 -58.81 -7.99 13.90
C ALA A 224 -60.27 -8.09 14.37
N ARG A 225 -61.09 -7.07 14.09
CA ARG A 225 -62.54 -7.09 14.38
C ARG A 225 -63.33 -7.94 13.40
N ALA A 226 -62.93 -7.98 12.13
CA ALA A 226 -63.55 -8.83 11.11
C ALA A 226 -63.40 -10.34 11.41
N PHE A 227 -62.30 -10.73 12.07
CA PHE A 227 -62.06 -12.12 12.47
C PHE A 227 -62.71 -12.53 13.81
N LYS A 228 -63.24 -11.55 14.56
CA LYS A 228 -63.87 -11.79 15.87
C LYS A 228 -65.40 -11.96 15.78
N ARG A 229 -65.94 -12.03 14.55
CA ARG A 229 -67.29 -12.50 14.23
C ARG A 229 -67.21 -13.92 13.67
#